data_AF-A0A963ZI26-F1
#
_entry.id   AF-A0A963ZI26-F1
#
_cell.length_a   1.000
_cell.length_b   1.000
_cell.length_c   1.000
_cell.angle_alpha   90.00
_cell.angle_beta   90.00
_cell.angle_gamma   90.00
#
_symmetry.space_group_name_H-M   'P 1'
#
loop_
_entity.id
_entity.type
_entity.pdbx_description
1 polymer ?
#
loop_
_entity_poly.entity_id
_entity_poly.type
_entity_poly.pdbx_seq_one_letter_code
_entity_poly.pdbx_strand_id
1 'polypeptide(L)'
;MKRRRFRPTALTSRRKLLLIALVALPVLAVFTFGNRGLLKRFELESRYNQAHEDMYQERETGDSLRGAIERLKTDSLEVEKLARERFGMARKGEEVYKISEDK
;
A
#
# COMPACT_ATOMS: atom_id res chain seq x y z
N MET A 1 66.64 -3.97 33.97
CA MET A 1 65.61 -4.54 33.07
C MET A 1 64.59 -3.46 32.71
N LYS A 2 64.69 -2.77 31.55
CA LYS A 2 63.77 -1.69 31.15
C LYS A 2 62.89 -2.15 29.98
N ARG A 3 61.60 -2.38 30.24
CA ARG A 3 60.61 -2.75 29.21
C ARG A 3 60.27 -1.51 28.36
N ARG A 4 60.73 -1.48 27.10
CA ARG A 4 60.36 -0.45 26.13
C ARG A 4 58.87 -0.57 25.81
N ARG A 5 58.07 0.41 26.22
CA ARG A 5 56.65 0.51 25.85
C ARG A 5 56.58 0.89 24.36
N PHE A 6 56.12 -0.03 23.51
CA PHE A 6 55.71 0.28 22.15
C PHE A 6 54.52 1.24 22.21
N ARG A 7 54.74 2.51 21.91
CA ARG A 7 53.67 3.47 21.64
C ARG A 7 53.34 3.36 20.16
N PRO A 8 52.17 2.84 19.75
CA PRO A 8 51.79 2.87 18.34
C PRO A 8 51.68 4.34 17.93
N THR A 9 52.43 4.72 16.90
CA THR A 9 52.39 6.06 16.33
C THR A 9 51.01 6.30 15.72
N ALA A 10 50.32 7.36 16.14
CA ALA A 10 48.94 7.64 15.71
C ALA A 10 48.79 7.79 14.18
N LEU A 11 49.85 8.17 13.46
CA LEU A 11 49.85 8.31 12.00
C LEU A 11 49.59 6.99 11.26
N THR A 12 50.17 5.87 11.71
CA THR A 12 49.96 4.56 11.07
C THR A 12 48.57 4.00 11.37
N SER A 13 48.06 4.22 12.59
CA SER A 13 46.67 3.87 12.94
C SER A 13 45.65 4.66 12.13
N ARG A 14 45.86 5.96 11.90
CA ARG A 14 45.00 6.79 11.04
C ARG A 14 45.05 6.34 9.57
N ARG A 15 46.24 6.04 9.03
CA ARG A 15 46.39 5.49 7.67
C ARG A 15 45.71 4.13 7.52
N LYS A 16 45.82 3.25 8.52
CA LYS A 16 45.13 1.95 8.54
C LYS A 16 43.61 2.10 8.57
N LEU A 17 43.08 3.03 9.37
CA LEU A 17 41.65 3.36 9.39
C LEU A 17 41.16 3.88 8.05
N LEU A 18 41.92 4.78 7.39
CA LEU A 18 41.59 5.29 6.07
C LEU A 18 41.57 4.18 5.01
N LEU A 19 42.53 3.26 5.04
CA LEU A 19 42.55 2.11 4.12
C LEU A 19 41.38 1.15 4.35
N ILE A 20 40.99 0.91 5.61
CA ILE A 20 39.80 0.12 5.93
C ILE A 20 38.54 0.82 5.44
N ALA A 21 38.41 2.12 5.68
CA ALA A 21 37.27 2.91 5.22
C ALA A 21 37.15 2.93 3.69
N LEU A 22 38.28 3.02 2.98
CA LEU A 22 38.34 3.02 1.51
C LEU A 22 37.72 1.75 0.91
N VAL A 23 37.85 0.61 1.57
CA VAL A 23 37.28 -0.67 1.12
C VAL A 23 35.89 -0.92 1.71
N ALA A 24 35.68 -0.61 2.97
CA ALA A 24 34.42 -0.88 3.66
C ALA A 24 33.26 -0.01 3.16
N LEU A 25 33.50 1.27 2.86
CA LEU A 25 32.46 2.18 2.38
C LEU A 25 31.81 1.74 1.06
N PRO A 26 32.56 1.44 -0.02
CA PRO A 26 31.94 1.00 -1.26
C PRO A 26 31.24 -0.36 -1.11
N VAL A 27 31.77 -1.28 -0.28
CA VAL A 27 31.10 -2.56 0.00
C VAL A 27 29.78 -2.35 0.71
N LEU A 28 29.75 -1.50 1.74
CA LEU A 28 28.52 -1.13 2.44
C LEU A 28 27.54 -0.43 1.50
N ALA A 29 28.01 0.48 0.65
CA ALA A 29 27.16 1.18 -0.32
C ALA A 29 26.50 0.23 -1.32
N VAL A 30 27.24 -0.75 -1.85
CA VAL A 30 26.66 -1.78 -2.74
C VAL A 30 25.70 -2.68 -1.98
N PHE A 31 25.97 -2.99 -0.71
CA PHE A 31 25.08 -3.80 0.10
C PHE A 31 23.78 -3.08 0.49
N THR A 32 23.80 -1.77 0.69
CA THR A 32 22.62 -0.99 1.07
C THR A 32 21.84 -0.47 -0.14
N PHE A 33 22.53 0.10 -1.13
CA PHE A 33 21.96 0.76 -2.31
C PHE A 33 22.03 -0.08 -3.60
N GLY A 34 22.67 -1.25 -3.57
CA GLY A 34 22.70 -2.13 -4.74
C GLY A 34 21.33 -2.68 -5.11
N ASN A 35 21.22 -3.28 -6.30
CA ASN A 35 19.96 -3.80 -6.86
C ASN A 35 19.30 -4.91 -6.00
N ARG A 36 20.06 -5.51 -5.08
CA ARG A 36 19.59 -6.50 -4.08
C ARG A 36 19.73 -6.00 -2.64
N GLY A 37 19.98 -4.71 -2.47
CA GLY A 37 20.26 -4.11 -1.18
C GLY A 37 19.03 -4.07 -0.27
N LEU A 38 19.28 -3.80 1.01
CA LEU A 38 18.24 -3.79 2.03
C LEU A 38 17.13 -2.78 1.73
N LEU A 39 17.48 -1.61 1.20
CA LEU A 39 16.50 -0.57 0.83
C LEU A 39 15.50 -1.08 -0.21
N LYS A 40 15.98 -1.85 -1.19
CA LYS A 40 15.12 -2.39 -2.25
C LYS A 40 14.13 -3.41 -1.71
N ARG A 41 14.53 -4.19 -0.70
CA ARG A 41 13.61 -5.14 -0.03
C ARG A 41 12.48 -4.41 0.69
N PHE A 42 12.79 -3.36 1.45
CA PHE A 42 11.75 -2.56 2.13
C PHE A 42 10.79 -1.91 1.14
N GLU A 43 11.32 -1.34 0.05
CA GLU A 43 10.48 -0.77 -1.01
C GLU A 43 9.59 -1.83 -1.65
N LEU A 44 10.15 -3.00 -1.96
CA LEU A 44 9.40 -4.09 -2.62
C LEU A 44 8.33 -4.67 -1.71
N GLU A 45 8.62 -4.86 -0.43
CA GLU A 45 7.66 -5.32 0.58
C GLU A 45 6.50 -4.31 0.71
N SER A 46 6.82 -3.01 0.77
CA SER A 46 5.78 -1.98 0.84
C SER A 46 4.91 -1.95 -0.42
N ARG A 47 5.52 -2.06 -1.62
CA ARG A 47 4.77 -2.11 -2.89
C ARG A 47 3.92 -3.36 -2.99
N TYR A 48 4.44 -4.50 -2.55
CA TYR A 48 3.70 -5.76 -2.50
C TYR A 48 2.48 -5.63 -1.59
N ASN A 49 2.65 -5.11 -0.37
CA ASN A 49 1.54 -4.94 0.57
C ASN A 49 0.47 -3.97 0.04
N GLN A 50 0.86 -2.86 -0.59
CA GLN A 50 -0.08 -1.94 -1.23
C GLN A 50 -0.87 -2.63 -2.34
N ALA A 51 -0.18 -3.28 -3.28
CA ALA A 51 -0.84 -3.98 -4.37
C ALA A 51 -1.75 -5.13 -3.89
N HIS A 52 -1.37 -5.78 -2.79
CA HIS A 52 -2.16 -6.85 -2.20
C HIS A 52 -3.44 -6.32 -1.54
N GLU A 53 -3.34 -5.21 -0.82
CA GLU A 53 -4.48 -4.50 -0.24
C GLU A 53 -5.45 -4.02 -1.32
N ASP A 54 -4.93 -3.37 -2.37
CA ASP A 54 -5.73 -2.90 -3.51
C ASP A 54 -6.48 -4.07 -4.17
N MET A 55 -5.80 -5.20 -4.38
CA MET A 55 -6.42 -6.40 -4.95
C MET A 55 -7.53 -6.96 -4.04
N TYR A 56 -7.33 -6.91 -2.72
CA TYR A 56 -8.31 -7.38 -1.75
C TYR A 56 -9.56 -6.48 -1.76
N GLN A 57 -9.38 -5.16 -1.75
CA GLN A 57 -10.48 -4.18 -1.78
C GLN A 57 -11.29 -4.28 -3.08
N GLU A 58 -10.61 -4.41 -4.22
CA GLU A 58 -11.29 -4.57 -5.50
C GLU A 58 -12.10 -5.87 -5.55
N ARG A 59 -11.57 -6.95 -4.96
CA ARG A 59 -12.28 -8.23 -4.87
C ARG A 59 -13.51 -8.13 -3.99
N GLU A 60 -13.40 -7.51 -2.81
CA GLU A 60 -14.53 -7.29 -1.90
C GLU A 60 -15.63 -6.45 -2.57
N THR A 61 -15.23 -5.39 -3.27
CA THR A 61 -16.14 -4.55 -4.05
C THR A 61 -16.83 -5.35 -5.15
N GLY A 62 -16.07 -6.17 -5.89
CA GLY A 62 -16.58 -7.04 -6.93
C GLY A 62 -17.60 -8.06 -6.41
N ASP A 63 -17.33 -8.69 -5.27
CA ASP A 63 -18.22 -9.67 -4.66
C ASP A 63 -19.51 -9.00 -4.13
N SER A 64 -19.40 -7.81 -3.53
CA SER A 64 -20.55 -7.00 -3.10
C SER A 64 -21.45 -6.60 -4.28
N LEU A 65 -20.84 -6.12 -5.38
CA LEU A 65 -21.57 -5.75 -6.60
C LEU A 65 -22.27 -6.95 -7.23
N ARG A 66 -21.62 -8.12 -7.27
CA ARG A 66 -22.24 -9.35 -7.76
C ARG A 66 -23.45 -9.74 -6.92
N GLY A 67 -23.34 -9.68 -5.59
CA GLY A 67 -24.48 -9.92 -4.70
C GLY A 67 -25.62 -8.92 -4.92
N ALA A 68 -25.32 -7.65 -5.16
CA ALA A 68 -26.32 -6.64 -5.50
C ALA A 68 -27.01 -6.95 -6.85
N ILE A 69 -26.24 -7.32 -7.87
CA ILE A 69 -26.78 -7.73 -9.17
C ILE A 69 -27.69 -8.95 -9.04
N GLU A 70 -27.28 -9.94 -8.24
CA GLU A 70 -28.08 -11.15 -8.03
C GLU A 70 -29.41 -10.83 -7.36
N ARG A 71 -29.40 -10.01 -6.30
CA ARG A 71 -30.64 -9.53 -5.65
C ARG A 71 -31.56 -8.79 -6.62
N LEU A 72 -31.01 -7.90 -7.45
CA LEU A 72 -31.79 -7.18 -8.47
C LEU A 72 -32.36 -8.11 -9.55
N LYS A 73 -31.74 -9.26 -9.82
CA LYS A 73 -32.24 -10.23 -10.81
C LYS A 73 -33.31 -11.15 -10.24
N THR A 74 -33.20 -11.51 -8.97
CA THR A 74 -34.05 -12.55 -8.35
C THR A 74 -35.17 -11.97 -7.50
N ASP A 75 -35.02 -10.75 -6.97
CA ASP A 75 -35.98 -10.12 -6.08
C ASP A 75 -36.69 -8.94 -6.75
N SER A 76 -37.98 -9.12 -7.04
CA SER A 76 -38.83 -8.07 -7.60
C SER A 76 -39.04 -6.87 -6.67
N LEU A 77 -38.94 -7.04 -5.35
CA LEU A 77 -39.09 -5.94 -4.39
C LEU A 77 -37.89 -5.01 -4.42
N GLU A 78 -36.67 -5.54 -4.56
CA GLU A 78 -35.46 -4.73 -4.71
C GLU A 78 -35.48 -3.93 -6.02
N VAL A 79 -35.99 -4.52 -7.11
CA VAL A 79 -36.21 -3.81 -8.38
C VAL A 79 -37.25 -2.69 -8.22
N GLU A 80 -38.38 -2.99 -7.57
CA GLU A 80 -39.43 -1.98 -7.34
C GLU A 80 -38.94 -0.83 -6.46
N LYS A 81 -38.20 -1.14 -5.38
CA LYS A 81 -37.58 -0.14 -4.51
C LYS A 81 -36.61 0.74 -5.28
N LEU A 82 -35.73 0.16 -6.09
CA LEU A 82 -34.80 0.91 -6.93
C LEU A 82 -35.55 1.80 -7.94
N ALA A 83 -36.59 1.27 -8.58
CA ALA A 83 -37.43 2.00 -9.52
C ALA A 83 -38.11 3.22 -8.87
N ARG A 84 -38.64 3.05 -7.66
CA ARG A 84 -39.28 4.12 -6.88
C ARG A 84 -38.27 5.15 -6.37
N GLU A 85 -37.19 4.72 -5.74
CA GLU A 85 -36.24 5.60 -5.05
C GLU A 85 -35.28 6.33 -6.00
N ARG A 86 -34.70 5.61 -6.98
CA ARG A 86 -33.69 6.21 -7.89
C ARG A 86 -34.33 6.85 -9.11
N PHE A 87 -35.40 6.26 -9.62
CA PHE A 87 -35.99 6.67 -10.89
C PHE A 87 -37.36 7.34 -10.75
N GLY A 88 -37.96 7.35 -9.55
CA GLY A 88 -39.27 7.95 -9.31
C GLY A 88 -40.41 7.28 -10.10
N MET A 89 -40.23 6.01 -10.47
CA MET A 89 -41.22 5.25 -11.23
C MET A 89 -42.36 4.80 -10.30
N ALA A 90 -43.58 4.78 -10.84
CA ALA A 90 -44.77 4.28 -10.18
C ALA A 90 -45.60 3.42 -11.13
N ARG A 91 -46.44 2.54 -10.58
CA ARG A 91 -47.31 1.71 -11.42
C ARG A 91 -48.41 2.56 -12.03
N LYS A 92 -48.99 2.06 -13.13
CA LYS A 92 -50.13 2.73 -13.79
C LYS A 92 -51.30 2.85 -12.81
N GLY A 93 -51.76 4.08 -12.57
CA GLY A 93 -52.84 4.39 -11.63
C GLY A 93 -52.39 4.75 -10.21
N GLU A 94 -51.10 4.84 -9.96
CA GLU A 94 -50.52 5.22 -8.66
C GLU A 94 -50.08 6.70 -8.68
N GLU A 95 -50.37 7.46 -7.62
CA GLU A 95 -49.97 8.86 -7.47
C GLU A 95 -48.64 9.01 -6.73
N VAL A 96 -47.72 9.81 -7.28
CA VAL A 96 -46.40 10.07 -6.68
C VAL A 96 -46.36 11.48 -6.11
N TYR A 97 -46.14 11.59 -4.81
CA TYR A 97 -45.96 12.86 -4.11
C TYR A 97 -44.46 13.18 -4.03
N LYS A 98 -44.01 14.22 -4.73
CA LYS A 98 -42.66 14.77 -4.57
C LYS A 98 -42.72 15.92 -3.57
N ILE A 99 -42.12 15.72 -2.40
CA ILE A 99 -41.99 16.77 -1.39
C ILE A 99 -40.83 17.67 -1.84
N SER A 100 -41.15 18.90 -2.22
CA SER A 100 -40.16 19.93 -2.49
C SER A 100 -39.93 20.67 -1.18
N GLU A 101 -38.68 20.75 -0.70
CA GLU A 101 -38.36 21.69 0.38
C GLU A 101 -38.42 23.11 -0.21
N ASP A 102 -39.51 23.83 0.06
CA ASP A 102 -39.54 25.27 -0.15
C ASP A 102 -38.50 25.90 0.79
N LYS A 103 -37.56 26.65 0.20
CA LYS A 103 -36.57 27.43 0.92
C LYS A 103 -37.17 28.69 1.52
#